data_AF-A0AAD9U5T0-F1
#
_entry.id   AF-A0AAD9U5T0-F1
#
_cell.length_a   1.000
_cell.length_b   1.000
_cell.length_c   1.000
_cell.angle_alpha   90.00
_cell.angle_beta   90.00
_cell.angle_gamma   90.00
#
_symmetry.space_group_name_H-M   'P 1'
#
loop_
_entity.id
_entity.type
_entity.pdbx_description
1 polymer ?
#
loop_
_entity_poly.entity_id
_entity_poly.type
_entity_poly.pdbx_seq_one_letter_code
_entity_poly.pdbx_strand_id
1 'polypeptide(L)' 'MFTKSLELQPGYAPAFNNLGLVFVAEGRLDEAKFCFNKALSADPLLDVANSNMTKAVAITKLCTGSSTGVQE' A
#
# COMPACT_ATOMS: atom_id res chain seq x y z
N MET A 1 -15.34 -1.95 -13.08
CA MET A 1 -15.69 -0.53 -13.35
C MET A 1 -15.07 0.37 -12.28
N PHE A 2 -13.74 0.47 -12.23
CA PHE A 2 -13.03 1.34 -11.27
C PHE A 2 -12.66 2.71 -11.85
N THR A 3 -12.78 2.87 -13.17
CA THR A 3 -12.36 4.07 -13.91
C THR A 3 -13.30 5.26 -13.71
N LYS A 4 -14.61 5.03 -13.51
CA LYS A 4 -15.58 6.13 -13.34
C LYS A 4 -15.48 6.86 -12.00
N SER A 5 -14.94 6.21 -10.97
CA SER A 5 -14.74 6.85 -9.66
C SER A 5 -13.52 7.77 -9.63
N LEU A 6 -12.57 7.60 -10.57
CA LEU A 6 -11.40 8.47 -10.74
C LEU A 6 -11.75 9.80 -11.43
N GLU A 7 -12.86 9.86 -12.17
CA GLU A 7 -13.27 11.07 -12.91
C GLU A 7 -14.00 12.09 -12.04
N LEU A 8 -14.52 11.70 -10.87
CA LEU A 8 -15.25 12.61 -9.98
C LEU A 8 -14.36 13.29 -8.93
N GLN A 9 -13.21 12.71 -8.59
CA GLN A 9 -12.15 13.35 -7.81
C GLN A 9 -10.80 12.71 -8.19
N PRO A 10 -9.98 13.35 -9.04
CA PRO A 10 -8.66 12.86 -9.45
C PRO A 10 -7.61 12.98 -8.32
N GLY A 11 -8.01 12.73 -7.06
CA GLY A 11 -7.22 12.93 -5.86
C GLY A 11 -7.82 12.29 -4.61
N TYR A 12 -8.68 11.26 -4.74
CA TYR A 12 -9.22 10.59 -3.56
C TYR A 12 -8.17 9.62 -2.97
N ALA A 13 -7.20 10.20 -2.26
CA ALA A 13 -6.17 9.51 -1.50
C ALA A 13 -6.71 8.36 -0.60
N PRO A 14 -7.91 8.46 0.03
CA PRO A 14 -8.46 7.36 0.82
C PRO A 14 -8.80 6.10 0.01
N ALA A 15 -9.21 6.23 -1.26
CA ALA A 15 -9.47 5.04 -2.10
C ALA A 15 -8.19 4.28 -2.40
N PHE A 16 -7.10 4.99 -2.73
CA PHE A 16 -5.80 4.37 -2.94
C PHE A 16 -5.27 3.71 -1.67
N ASN A 17 -5.49 4.32 -0.50
CA ASN A 17 -5.21 3.69 0.79
C ASN A 17 -5.98 2.38 0.99
N ASN A 18 -7.30 2.39 0.76
CA ASN A 18 -8.13 1.19 0.93
C ASN A 18 -7.76 0.08 -0.06
N LEU A 19 -7.44 0.45 -1.30
CA LEU A 19 -6.95 -0.48 -2.31
C LEU A 19 -5.61 -1.09 -1.90
N GLY A 20 -4.69 -0.30 -1.34
CA GLY A 20 -3.43 -0.79 -0.79
C GLY A 20 -3.64 -1.82 0.32
N LEU A 21 -4.60 -1.59 1.22
CA LEU A 21 -4.96 -2.55 2.27
C LEU A 21 -5.50 -3.87 1.71
N VAL A 22 -6.31 -3.83 0.64
CA VAL A 22 -6.77 -5.04 -0.04
C VAL A 22 -5.59 -5.83 -0.60
N PHE A 23 -4.63 -5.16 -1.25
CA PHE A 23 -3.43 -5.82 -1.75
C PHE A 23 -2.53 -6.39 -0.65
N VAL A 24 -2.45 -5.72 0.52
CA VAL A 24 -1.78 -6.29 1.70
C VAL A 24 -2.46 -7.59 2.13
N ALA A 25 -3.80 -7.61 2.18
CA ALA A 25 -4.55 -8.81 2.53
C ALA A 25 -4.38 -9.94 1.50
N GLU A 26 -4.19 -9.62 0.21
CA GLU A 26 -3.86 -10.59 -0.84
C GLU A 26 -2.37 -11.02 -0.84
N GLY A 27 -1.52 -10.45 0.01
CA GLY A 27 -0.07 -10.70 0.01
C GLY A 27 0.68 -10.05 -1.16
N ARG A 28 0.02 -9.17 -1.93
CA ARG A 28 0.56 -8.45 -3.09
C ARG A 28 1.21 -7.14 -2.65
N LEU A 29 2.33 -7.27 -1.94
CA LEU A 29 2.95 -6.15 -1.22
C LEU A 29 3.54 -5.07 -2.14
N ASP A 30 4.03 -5.42 -3.33
CA ASP A 30 4.52 -4.45 -4.32
C ASP A 30 3.41 -3.53 -4.84
N GLU A 31 2.24 -4.11 -5.12
CA GLU A 31 1.06 -3.37 -5.59
C GLU A 31 0.44 -2.52 -4.46
N ALA A 32 0.47 -3.04 -3.24
CA ALA A 32 0.09 -2.27 -2.06
C ALA A 32 0.96 -1.01 -1.91
N LYS A 33 2.28 -1.13 -2.03
CA LYS A 33 3.22 0.00 -1.97
C LYS A 33 2.95 1.03 -3.06
N PHE A 34 2.67 0.58 -4.29
CA PHE A 34 2.31 1.48 -5.39
C PHE A 34 1.03 2.28 -5.07
N CYS A 35 0.02 1.62 -4.50
CA CYS A 35 -1.24 2.27 -4.11
C CYS A 35 -1.04 3.28 -2.98
N PHE A 36 -0.29 2.94 -1.93
CA PHE A 36 0.00 3.90 -0.86
C PHE A 36 0.83 5.09 -1.36
N ASN A 37 1.77 4.88 -2.28
CA ASN A 37 2.55 5.98 -2.87
C ASN A 37 1.67 6.93 -3.69
N LYS A 38 0.70 6.40 -4.44
CA LYS A 38 -0.32 7.21 -5.13
C LYS A 38 -1.23 7.95 -4.16
N ALA A 39 -1.62 7.33 -3.04
CA ALA A 39 -2.39 8.00 -1.99
C ALA A 39 -1.63 9.19 -1.41
N LEU A 40 -0.35 9.01 -1.07
CA LEU A 40 0.52 10.07 -0.51
C LEU A 40 0.89 11.15 -1.54
N SER A 41 0.97 10.80 -2.82
CA SER A 41 1.16 11.78 -3.90
C SER A 41 -0.07 12.66 -4.11
N ALA A 42 -1.27 12.11 -3.86
CA ALA A 42 -2.52 12.86 -3.95
C ALA A 42 -2.80 13.67 -2.69
N ASP A 43 -2.51 13.12 -1.50
CA ASP A 43 -2.61 13.81 -0.22
C ASP A 43 -1.43 13.41 0.69
N PRO A 44 -0.37 14.23 0.76
CA PRO A 44 0.80 13.95 1.59
C PRO A 44 0.52 14.11 3.09
N LEU A 45 -0.63 14.69 3.48
CA LEU A 45 -1.08 14.84 4.86
C LEU A 45 -1.94 13.64 5.32
N LEU A 46 -2.20 12.67 4.45
CA LEU A 46 -2.93 11.45 4.77
C LEU A 46 -2.07 10.51 5.64
N ASP A 47 -1.99 10.83 6.93
CA ASP A 47 -1.21 10.09 7.94
C ASP A 47 -1.55 8.59 7.99
N VAL A 48 -2.81 8.25 7.75
CA VAL A 48 -3.29 6.87 7.69
C VAL A 48 -2.63 6.07 6.54
N ALA A 49 -2.36 6.69 5.39
CA ALA A 49 -1.69 6.02 4.27
C ALA A 49 -0.23 5.72 4.57
N ASN A 50 0.46 6.65 5.24
CA ASN A 50 1.86 6.46 5.65
C ASN A 50 1.98 5.36 6.73
N SER A 51 1.06 5.36 7.70
CA SER A 51 0.96 4.31 8.72
C SER A 51 0.72 2.93 8.10
N ASN A 52 -0.18 2.84 7.12
CA ASN A 52 -0.49 1.59 6.43
C ASN A 52 0.66 1.12 5.52
N MET A 53 1.35 2.03 4.84
CA MET A 53 2.54 1.71 4.05
C MET A 53 3.67 1.15 4.92
N THR A 54 3.90 1.74 6.09
CA THR A 54 4.92 1.27 7.04
C THR A 54 4.63 -0.17 7.49
N LYS A 55 3.36 -0.48 7.79
CA LYS A 55 2.91 -1.84 8.12
C LYS A 55 3.12 -2.81 6.94
N ALA A 56 2.76 -2.42 5.72
CA ALA A 56 2.92 -3.25 4.53
C ALA A 56 4.40 -3.60 4.25
N VAL A 57 5.30 -2.63 4.41
CA VAL A 57 6.75 -2.83 4.25
C VAL A 57 7.31 -3.72 5.38
N ALA A 58 6.81 -3.57 6.61
CA ALA A 58 7.20 -4.45 7.71
C ALA A 58 6.80 -5.91 7.44
N ILE A 59 5.57 -6.15 6.93
CA ILE A 59 5.11 -7.49 6.53
C ILE A 59 6.01 -8.05 5.42
N THR A 60 6.38 -7.23 4.43
CA THR A 60 7.31 -7.64 3.36
C THR A 60 8.62 -8.14 3.96
N LYS A 61 9.19 -7.39 4.89
CA LYS A 61 10.47 -7.73 5.53
C LYS A 61 10.39 -9.01 6.36
N LEU A 62 9.27 -9.25 7.04
CA LEU A 62 9.02 -10.46 7.83
C LEU A 62 8.85 -11.70 6.94
N CYS A 63 8.12 -11.58 5.83
CA CYS A 63 7.96 -12.66 4.85
C CYS A 63 9.27 -12.98 4.11
N THR A 64 10.08 -11.98 3.75
CA THR A 64 11.39 -12.20 3.13
C THR A 64 12.45 -12.72 4.13
N GLY A 65 12.26 -12.45 5.42
CA GLY A 65 13.13 -12.96 6.50
C GLY A 65 12.90 -14.43 6.84
N SER A 66 11.84 -15.06 6.32
CA SER A 66 11.55 -16.48 6.53
C SER A 66 12.19 -17.40 5.47
N SER A 67 13.03 -16.84 4.57
CA SER A 67 13.80 -17.62 3.57
C SER A 67 15.31 -17.46 3.68
N THR A 68 15.85 -16.76 4.69
CA THR A 68 17.25 -16.94 5.06
C THR A 68 17.39 -18.10 6.04
N GLY A 69 17.37 -19.31 5.47
CA GLY A 69 18.31 -20.31 5.93
C GLY A 69 19.74 -19.74 5.81
N VAL A 70 20.61 -20.22 6.69
CA VAL A 70 22.02 -19.84 6.91
C VAL A 70 22.26 -18.53 7.66
N GLN A 71 22.23 -18.64 8.99
CA GLN A 71 23.27 -18.01 9.80
C GLN A 71 24.58 -18.74 9.47
N GLU A 72 25.54 -18.03 8.89
CA GLU A 72 26.97 -18.30 9.04
C GLU A 72 27.61 -17.15 9.83
#